data_AF-A0A4R9JWV8-F1
#
_entry.id   AF-A0A4R9JWV8-F1
#
_cell.length_a   1.000
_cell.length_b   1.000
_cell.length_c   1.000
_cell.angle_alpha   90.00
_cell.angle_beta   90.00
_cell.angle_gamma   90.00
#
_symmetry.space_group_name_H-M   'P 1'
#
loop_
_entity.id
_entity.type
_entity.pdbx_description
1 polymer ?
#
loop_
_entity_poly.entity_id
_entity_poly.type
_entity_poly.pdbx_seq_one_letter_code
_entity_poly.pdbx_strand_id
1 'polypeptide(L)'
;MNKLTISLILLFATIFTTSSLSAKCYGFRDAEIKVCVEGDSNADRKKAGEVCKKVNGSDCGLTTGNSGSCTGPKCYDANGNQNKNIKTNK
;
A
#
# COMPACT_ATOMS: atom_id res chain seq x y z
N MET A 1 34.18 -33.99 -33.61
CA MET A 1 32.78 -33.91 -34.07
C MET A 1 31.98 -34.85 -33.19
N ASN A 2 31.03 -34.34 -32.39
CA ASN A 2 29.87 -35.11 -31.91
C ASN A 2 28.76 -34.11 -31.58
N LYS A 3 27.56 -34.45 -32.06
CA LYS A 3 26.40 -33.59 -32.27
C LYS A 3 25.48 -33.65 -31.04
N LEU A 4 24.81 -32.52 -30.80
CA LEU A 4 23.48 -32.38 -30.21
C LEU A 4 23.12 -33.29 -29.01
N THR A 5 23.11 -32.69 -27.82
CA THR A 5 21.97 -32.84 -26.91
C THR A 5 21.55 -31.46 -26.42
N ILE A 6 20.50 -30.99 -27.09
CA ILE A 6 19.63 -29.87 -26.76
C ILE A 6 18.86 -30.19 -25.47
N SER A 7 18.45 -29.12 -24.77
CA SER A 7 17.43 -29.08 -23.71
C SER A 7 17.83 -29.52 -22.31
N LEU A 8 18.06 -28.52 -21.45
CA LEU A 8 17.10 -28.24 -20.38
C LEU A 8 17.27 -26.78 -19.94
N ILE A 9 16.63 -25.87 -20.69
CA ILE A 9 16.33 -24.53 -20.19
C ILE A 9 15.47 -24.77 -18.95
N LEU A 10 16.07 -24.65 -17.76
CA LEU A 10 15.35 -24.70 -16.50
C LEU A 10 14.34 -23.56 -16.53
N LEU A 11 13.10 -23.95 -16.79
CA LEU A 11 11.91 -23.13 -16.79
C LEU A 11 11.70 -22.62 -15.35
N PHE A 12 12.44 -21.60 -14.95
CA PHE A 12 12.08 -20.75 -13.82
C PHE A 12 10.88 -19.90 -14.27
N ALA A 13 9.73 -20.56 -14.43
CA ALA A 13 8.44 -19.89 -14.38
C ALA A 13 8.27 -19.43 -12.93
N THR A 14 8.84 -18.27 -12.61
CA THR A 14 8.48 -17.52 -11.42
C THR A 14 6.98 -17.28 -11.52
N ILE A 15 6.24 -18.05 -10.73
CA ILE A 15 4.83 -17.84 -10.45
C ILE A 15 4.79 -16.47 -9.80
N PHE A 16 4.60 -15.42 -10.61
CA PHE A 16 4.18 -14.12 -10.12
C PHE A 16 2.77 -14.36 -9.59
N THR A 17 2.68 -14.69 -8.31
CA THR A 17 1.43 -14.59 -7.58
C THR A 17 1.01 -13.13 -7.70
N THR A 18 0.03 -12.88 -8.55
CA THR A 18 -0.70 -11.62 -8.60
C THR A 18 -1.46 -11.54 -7.29
N SER A 19 -0.75 -11.14 -6.24
CA SER A 19 -1.36 -10.63 -5.02
C SER A 19 -2.24 -9.50 -5.51
N SER A 20 -3.56 -9.67 -5.45
CA SER A 20 -4.47 -8.55 -5.56
C SER A 20 -4.12 -7.62 -4.41
N LEU A 21 -3.26 -6.62 -4.68
CA LEU A 21 -2.86 -5.61 -3.71
C LEU A 21 -4.12 -4.80 -3.41
N SER A 22 -4.86 -5.23 -2.40
CA SER A 22 -6.02 -4.52 -1.88
C SER A 22 -5.50 -3.26 -1.21
N ALA A 23 -5.51 -2.14 -1.92
CA ALA A 23 -5.09 -0.88 -1.35
C ALA A 23 -6.14 -0.39 -0.33
N LYS A 24 -5.70 0.23 0.77
CA LYS A 24 -6.54 0.65 1.88
C LYS A 24 -6.20 2.06 2.36
N CYS A 25 -7.22 2.80 2.74
CA CYS A 25 -7.13 4.10 3.37
C CYS A 25 -7.36 3.97 4.88
N TYR A 26 -6.34 4.31 5.68
CA TYR A 26 -6.37 4.23 7.13
C TYR A 26 -6.69 5.58 7.75
N GLY A 27 -7.65 5.62 8.66
CA GLY A 27 -7.87 6.75 9.57
C GLY A 27 -7.11 6.56 10.88
N PHE A 28 -6.87 7.64 11.60
CA PHE A 28 -6.10 7.65 12.84
C PHE A 28 -6.92 8.23 14.00
N ARG A 29 -6.55 7.88 15.23
CA ARG A 29 -7.27 8.30 16.43
C ARG A 29 -7.00 9.74 16.79
N ASP A 30 -5.74 10.14 16.72
CA ASP A 30 -5.27 11.44 17.23
C ASP A 30 -5.08 12.47 16.10
N ALA A 31 -5.40 12.08 14.86
CA ALA A 31 -5.39 12.97 13.71
C ALA A 31 -6.59 12.69 12.80
N GLU A 32 -7.29 13.76 12.40
CA GLU A 32 -8.38 13.68 11.42
C GLU A 32 -7.82 13.59 9.98
N ILE A 33 -6.88 12.68 9.76
CA ILE A 33 -6.21 12.46 8.48
C ILE A 33 -6.49 11.02 8.05
N LYS A 34 -6.59 10.81 6.73
CA LYS A 34 -6.62 9.48 6.13
C LYS A 34 -5.45 9.29 5.18
N VAL A 35 -4.75 8.17 5.32
CA VAL A 35 -3.61 7.82 4.45
C VAL A 35 -3.92 6.53 3.70
N CYS A 36 -3.85 6.59 2.37
CA CYS A 36 -4.09 5.46 1.49
C CYS A 36 -2.77 4.83 1.04
N VAL A 37 -2.61 3.54 1.32
CA VAL A 37 -1.45 2.72 0.95
C VAL A 37 -1.90 1.46 0.22
N GLU A 38 -1.01 0.89 -0.58
CA GLU A 38 -1.26 -0.41 -1.22
C GLU A 38 -1.07 -1.54 -0.21
N GLY A 39 -2.04 -2.45 -0.10
CA GLY A 39 -2.04 -3.56 0.87
C GLY A 39 -2.89 -3.33 2.12
N ASP A 40 -3.12 -4.42 2.88
CA ASP A 40 -3.78 -4.41 4.20
C ASP A 40 -3.01 -5.24 5.25
N SER A 41 -1.69 -5.27 5.14
CA SER A 41 -0.85 -5.93 6.14
C SER A 41 -0.56 -5.00 7.33
N ASN A 42 -0.02 -5.57 8.42
CA ASN A 42 0.48 -4.77 9.54
C ASN A 42 1.62 -3.82 9.13
N ALA A 43 2.42 -4.19 8.11
CA ALA A 43 3.46 -3.33 7.58
C ALA A 43 2.86 -2.11 6.86
N ASP A 44 1.78 -2.31 6.09
CA ASP A 44 1.09 -1.24 5.37
C ASP A 44 0.43 -0.26 6.35
N ARG A 45 -0.18 -0.78 7.42
CA ARG A 45 -0.72 0.04 8.53
C ARG A 45 0.36 0.90 9.18
N LYS A 46 1.54 0.31 9.43
CA LYS A 46 2.67 1.04 10.00
C LYS A 46 3.15 2.13 9.04
N LYS A 47 3.28 1.81 7.74
CA LYS A 47 3.65 2.77 6.69
C LYS A 47 2.66 3.94 6.62
N ALA A 48 1.35 3.67 6.71
CA ALA A 48 0.34 4.71 6.75
C ALA A 48 0.51 5.61 7.99
N GLY A 49 0.83 5.03 9.16
CA GLY A 49 1.13 5.79 10.38
C GLY A 49 2.37 6.68 10.26
N GLU A 50 3.43 6.18 9.62
CA GLU A 50 4.65 6.97 9.36
C GLU A 50 4.38 8.17 8.45
N VAL A 51 3.57 7.98 7.40
CA VAL A 51 3.13 9.07 6.53
C VAL A 51 2.26 10.06 7.30
N CYS A 52 1.33 9.58 8.12
CA CYS A 52 0.51 10.47 8.96
C CYS A 52 1.39 11.32 9.87
N LYS A 53 2.38 10.72 10.54
CA LYS A 53 3.32 11.44 11.40
C LYS A 53 4.14 12.48 10.63
N LYS A 54 4.59 12.15 9.42
CA LYS A 54 5.31 13.07 8.53
C LYS A 54 4.46 14.28 8.15
N VAL A 55 3.20 14.06 7.80
CA VAL A 55 2.27 15.12 7.36
C VAL A 55 1.77 15.96 8.53
N ASN A 56 1.44 15.32 9.66
CA ASN A 56 0.85 15.95 10.84
C ASN A 56 1.90 16.54 11.80
N GLY A 57 3.19 16.20 11.62
CA GLY A 57 4.29 16.64 12.49
C GLY A 57 4.31 16.00 13.88
N SER A 58 3.38 15.10 14.18
CA SER A 58 3.22 14.43 15.47
C SER A 58 2.65 13.03 15.28
N ASP A 59 2.78 12.17 16.29
CA ASP A 59 2.23 10.81 16.23
C ASP A 59 0.70 10.86 16.10
N CYS A 60 0.14 10.10 15.16
CA CYS A 60 -1.30 10.09 14.91
C CYS A 60 -2.04 9.02 15.74
N GLY A 61 -1.33 8.26 16.56
CA GLY A 61 -1.87 7.19 17.37
C GLY A 61 -2.30 5.97 16.56
N LEU A 62 -3.16 5.17 17.17
CA LEU A 62 -3.65 3.93 16.58
C LEU A 62 -4.57 4.21 15.37
N THR A 63 -4.52 3.31 14.39
CA THR A 63 -5.46 3.33 13.26
C THR A 63 -6.88 3.00 13.74
N THR A 64 -7.86 3.81 13.37
CA THR A 64 -9.27 3.66 13.81
C THR A 64 -10.12 2.82 12.87
N GLY A 65 -9.61 2.52 11.67
CA GLY A 65 -10.29 1.69 10.68
C GLY A 65 -9.65 1.81 9.30
N ASN A 66 -10.15 1.01 8.35
CA ASN A 66 -9.73 1.09 6.95
C ASN A 66 -10.92 1.20 5.99
N SER A 67 -10.74 1.93 4.89
CA SER A 67 -11.72 2.08 3.80
C SER A 67 -11.08 1.85 2.43
N GLY A 68 -11.89 1.53 1.41
CA GLY A 68 -11.44 1.38 0.01
C GLY A 68 -11.30 2.71 -0.76
N SER A 69 -11.47 3.82 -0.08
CA SER A 69 -11.39 5.16 -0.68
C SER A 69 -11.29 6.23 0.39
N CYS A 70 -10.88 7.41 -0.04
CA CYS A 70 -10.86 8.63 0.74
C CYS A 70 -11.32 9.80 -0.13
N THR A 71 -12.27 10.58 0.40
CA THR A 71 -12.74 11.82 -0.24
C THR A 71 -12.68 12.94 0.78
N GLY A 72 -12.09 14.07 0.40
CA GLY A 72 -12.00 15.26 1.24
C GLY A 72 -10.59 15.85 1.30
N PRO A 73 -10.44 17.02 1.95
CA PRO A 73 -9.15 17.72 2.00
C PRO A 73 -8.10 16.99 2.85
N LYS A 74 -8.47 16.06 3.72
CA LYS A 74 -7.53 15.39 4.65
C LYS A 74 -7.16 13.97 4.21
N CYS A 75 -7.05 13.77 2.91
CA CYS A 75 -6.71 12.50 2.26
C CYS A 75 -5.30 12.57 1.68
N TYR A 76 -4.46 11.59 1.98
CA TYR A 76 -3.06 11.55 1.55
C TYR A 76 -2.70 10.18 0.98
N ASP A 77 -1.79 10.16 0.00
CA ASP A 77 -1.23 8.94 -0.56
C ASP A 77 -0.07 8.38 0.29
N ALA A 78 0.51 7.26 -0.14
CA ALA A 78 1.63 6.60 0.52
C ALA A 78 2.93 7.43 0.56
N ASN A 79 3.00 8.55 -0.18
CA ASN A 79 4.14 9.46 -0.20
C ASN A 79 3.91 10.70 0.70
N GLY A 80 2.67 10.88 1.17
CA GLY A 80 2.23 12.06 1.92
C GLY A 80 1.73 13.19 1.03
N ASN A 81 1.41 12.93 -0.24
CA ASN A 81 0.79 13.92 -1.11
C ASN A 81 -0.70 14.00 -0.84
N GLN A 82 -1.21 15.21 -0.69
CA GLN A 82 -2.64 15.45 -0.50
C GLN A 82 -3.40 15.21 -1.82
N ASN A 83 -4.46 14.41 -1.77
CA ASN A 83 -5.36 14.23 -2.89
C ASN A 83 -6.81 14.18 -2.40
N LYS A 84 -7.67 15.04 -2.95
CA LYS A 84 -9.07 15.17 -2.54
C LYS A 84 -9.93 13.94 -2.83
N ASN A 85 -9.47 13.05 -3.71
CA ASN A 85 -10.19 11.84 -4.08
C ASN A 85 -9.19 10.72 -4.39
N ILE A 86 -9.06 9.78 -3.46
CA ILE A 86 -8.26 8.57 -3.63
C ILE A 86 -9.21 7.38 -3.62
N LYS A 87 -9.17 6.58 -4.68
CA LYS A 87 -9.87 5.30 -4.75
C LYS A 87 -8.82 4.21 -4.73
N THR A 88 -8.95 3.30 -3.78
CA THR A 88 -8.09 2.13 -3.73
C THR A 88 -8.81 0.98 -4.41
N ASN A 89 -8.26 0.49 -5.52
CA ASN A 89 -8.84 -0.66 -6.21
C ASN A 89 -8.71 -1.90 -5.34
N LYS A 90 -9.72 -2.77 -5.43
CA LYS A 90 -9.89 -3.95 -4.59
C LYS A 90 -9.13 -5.15 -5.16
#